data_AF-A0A3A5WD78-F1
#
_entry.id   AF-A0A3A5WD78-F1
#
_cell.length_a   1.000
_cell.length_b   1.000
_cell.length_c   1.000
_cell.angle_alpha   90.00
_cell.angle_beta   90.00
_cell.angle_gamma   90.00
#
_symmetry.space_group_name_H-M   'P 1'
#
loop_
_entity.id
_entity.type
_entity.pdbx_description
1 polymer ?
#
loop_
_entity_poly.entity_id
_entity_poly.type
_entity_poly.pdbx_seq_one_letter_code
_entity_poly.pdbx_strand_id
1 'polypeptide(L)'
;MDAPMGATAATMTDEERTRAHRGYMMYDWAKSGFETSVVVAVLPAWFAYLFIAANGQEMSFLGMTQTADGIFALVTASAALLVAIISPGLGVIADRIP
;
A
#
# COMPACT_ATOMS: atom_id res chain seq x y z
N MET A 1 40.17 1.76 13.82
CA MET A 1 39.36 2.77 14.52
C MET A 1 37.93 2.44 14.15
N ASP A 2 37.36 1.57 14.97
CA ASP A 2 36.15 0.82 14.66
C ASP A 2 34.94 1.74 14.82
N ALA A 3 34.12 1.83 13.77
CA ALA A 3 32.84 2.50 13.84
C ALA A 3 31.90 1.64 14.70
N PRO A 4 31.29 2.16 15.78
CA PRO A 4 30.32 1.40 16.53
C PRO A 4 29.00 1.30 15.73
N MET A 5 28.87 0.20 14.99
CA MET A 5 27.57 -0.34 14.55
C MET A 5 26.81 -0.80 15.80
N GLY A 6 25.80 -0.04 16.23
CA GLY A 6 24.88 -0.48 17.29
C GLY A 6 24.23 0.59 18.18
N ALA A 7 24.49 1.90 17.98
CA ALA A 7 24.11 2.92 18.97
C ALA A 7 23.18 4.05 18.47
N THR A 8 22.38 3.86 17.43
CA THR A 8 21.66 4.98 16.79
C THR A 8 20.34 5.37 17.47
N ALA A 9 19.63 4.46 18.13
CA ALA A 9 18.36 4.78 18.81
C ALA A 9 18.53 5.12 20.30
N ALA A 10 19.55 4.57 20.96
CA ALA A 10 19.76 4.72 22.40
C ALA A 10 20.35 6.09 22.81
N THR A 11 20.74 6.92 21.85
CA THR A 11 21.37 8.24 22.07
C THR A 11 20.68 9.39 21.33
N MET A 12 19.44 9.22 20.86
CA MET A 12 18.68 10.35 20.29
C MET A 12 18.27 11.32 21.40
N THR A 13 18.56 12.61 21.19
CA THR A 13 18.07 13.68 22.06
C THR A 13 16.54 13.76 22.01
N ASP A 14 15.92 14.29 23.06
CA ASP A 14 14.46 14.47 23.10
C ASP A 14 13.94 15.35 21.96
N GLU A 15 14.76 16.31 21.51
CA GLU A 15 14.47 17.15 20.34
C GLU A 15 14.43 16.34 19.04
N GLU A 16 15.41 15.47 18.81
CA GLU A 16 15.46 14.59 17.63
C GLU A 16 14.29 13.60 17.62
N ARG A 17 13.94 13.03 18.78
CA ARG A 17 12.77 12.15 18.93
C ARG A 17 11.47 12.88 18.64
N THR A 18 11.35 14.13 19.11
CA THR A 18 10.15 14.97 18.86
C THR A 18 10.04 15.34 17.38
N ARG A 19 11.16 15.68 16.75
CA ARG A 19 11.22 15.96 15.31
C ARG A 19 10.85 14.73 14.48
N ALA A 20 11.38 13.56 14.81
CA ALA A 20 11.07 12.30 14.13
C ALA A 20 9.58 11.95 14.25
N HIS A 21 8.98 12.06 15.45
CA HIS A 21 7.55 11.84 15.64
C HIS A 21 6.68 12.78 14.82
N ARG A 22 6.98 14.08 14.82
CA ARG A 22 6.23 15.06 14.01
C ARG A 22 6.34 14.77 12.52
N GLY A 23 7.51 14.37 12.05
CA GLY A 23 7.73 13.92 10.67
C GLY A 23 6.89 12.69 10.34
N TYR A 24 6.89 11.68 11.21
CA TYR A 24 6.08 10.48 11.06
C TYR A 24 4.59 10.79 11.03
N MET A 25 4.09 11.64 11.95
CA MET A 25 2.68 12.03 11.99
C MET A 25 2.23 12.74 10.71
N MET A 26 3.07 13.64 10.17
CA MET A 26 2.75 14.33 8.90
C MET A 26 2.78 13.37 7.71
N TYR A 27 3.74 12.44 7.68
CA TYR A 27 3.80 11.39 6.67
C TYR A 27 2.57 10.48 6.72
N ASP A 28 2.21 10.00 7.91
CA ASP A 28 1.08 9.10 8.12
C ASP A 28 -0.24 9.79 7.71
N TRP A 29 -0.42 11.06 8.09
CA TRP A 29 -1.55 11.87 7.64
C TRP A 29 -1.63 11.97 6.11
N ALA A 30 -0.51 12.31 5.46
CA ALA A 30 -0.48 12.46 4.01
C ALA A 30 -0.72 11.12 3.30
N LYS A 31 -0.16 10.02 3.82
CA LYS A 31 -0.34 8.67 3.28
C LYS A 31 -1.80 8.22 3.37
N SER A 32 -2.43 8.33 4.54
CA SER A 32 -3.84 7.98 4.69
C SER A 32 -4.74 8.87 3.82
N GLY A 33 -4.41 10.16 3.72
CA GLY A 33 -5.11 11.08 2.82
C GLY A 33 -5.00 10.65 1.35
N PHE A 34 -3.82 10.25 0.89
CA PHE A 34 -3.61 9.75 -0.47
C PHE A 34 -4.34 8.42 -0.73
N GLU A 35 -4.24 7.45 0.19
CA GLU A 35 -4.88 6.15 0.05
C GLU A 35 -6.41 6.29 -0.04
N THR A 36 -7.00 7.11 0.82
CA THR A 36 -8.46 7.29 0.82
C THR A 36 -8.96 8.15 -0.34
N SER A 37 -8.21 9.16 -0.79
CA SER A 37 -8.62 10.01 -1.90
C SER A 37 -8.30 9.38 -3.26
N VAL A 38 -7.03 9.16 -3.56
CA VAL A 38 -6.60 8.73 -4.89
C VAL A 38 -6.91 7.26 -5.09
N VAL A 39 -6.52 6.40 -4.16
CA VAL A 39 -6.63 4.94 -4.34
C VAL A 39 -8.07 4.46 -4.17
N VAL A 40 -8.78 4.95 -3.16
CA VAL A 40 -10.16 4.49 -2.87
C VAL A 40 -11.22 5.29 -3.63
N ALA A 41 -11.11 6.61 -3.77
CA ALA A 41 -12.18 7.40 -4.40
C ALA A 41 -11.97 7.65 -5.90
N VAL A 42 -10.78 8.07 -6.32
CA VAL A 42 -10.53 8.50 -7.71
C VAL A 42 -10.26 7.32 -8.64
N LEU A 43 -9.38 6.41 -8.23
CA LEU A 43 -8.88 5.34 -9.10
C LEU A 43 -9.98 4.36 -9.56
N PRO A 44 -10.93 3.92 -8.71
CA PRO A 44 -12.01 3.02 -9.17
C PRO A 44 -12.93 3.70 -10.19
N ALA A 45 -13.27 4.98 -9.97
CA ALA A 45 -14.11 5.74 -10.89
C ALA A 45 -13.41 5.95 -12.25
N TRP A 46 -12.11 6.28 -12.21
CA TRP A 46 -11.30 6.41 -13.42
C TRP A 46 -11.15 5.09 -14.17
N PHE A 47 -10.94 3.99 -13.44
CA PHE A 47 -10.89 2.65 -14.02
C PHE A 47 -12.22 2.29 -14.70
N ALA A 48 -13.36 2.53 -14.05
CA ALA A 48 -14.67 2.25 -14.63
C ALA A 48 -14.92 3.02 -15.93
N TYR A 49 -14.50 4.29 -15.98
CA TYR A 49 -14.55 5.09 -17.21
C TYR A 49 -13.73 4.45 -18.34
N LEU A 50 -12.49 4.07 -18.07
CA LEU A 50 -11.64 3.42 -19.08
C LEU A 50 -12.14 2.04 -19.48
N PHE A 51 -12.67 1.27 -18.54
CA PHE A 51 -13.23 -0.05 -18.80
C PHE A 51 -14.38 0.04 -19.79
N ILE A 52 -15.30 0.99 -19.59
CA ILE A 52 -16.44 1.20 -20.49
C ILE A 52 -15.96 1.67 -21.86
N ALA A 53 -14.97 2.56 -21.91
CA ALA A 53 -14.40 3.02 -23.18
C ALA A 53 -13.73 1.89 -23.99
N ALA A 54 -13.13 0.91 -23.32
CA ALA A 54 -12.39 -0.18 -23.97
C ALA A 54 -13.26 -1.41 -24.30
N ASN A 55 -14.18 -1.79 -23.41
CA ASN A 55 -14.91 -3.06 -23.49
C ASN A 55 -16.44 -2.89 -23.62
N GLY A 56 -16.97 -1.68 -23.44
CA GLY A 56 -18.41 -1.47 -23.24
C GLY A 56 -18.84 -1.77 -21.79
N GLN A 57 -20.13 -2.03 -21.58
CA GLN A 57 -20.66 -2.20 -20.21
C GLN A 57 -20.19 -3.49 -19.53
N GLU A 58 -19.84 -4.50 -20.32
CA GLU A 58 -19.49 -5.84 -19.85
C GLU A 58 -18.32 -6.41 -20.65
N MET A 59 -17.51 -7.25 -20.00
CA MET A 59 -16.41 -7.99 -20.62
C MET A 59 -16.50 -9.46 -20.21
N SER A 60 -16.20 -10.37 -21.14
CA SER A 60 -16.01 -11.79 -20.78
C SER A 60 -14.60 -11.99 -20.21
N PHE A 61 -14.53 -12.42 -18.95
CA PHE A 61 -13.29 -12.69 -18.23
C PHE A 61 -13.37 -14.06 -17.55
N LEU A 62 -12.42 -14.94 -17.85
CA LEU A 62 -12.40 -16.33 -17.36
C LEU A 62 -13.71 -17.11 -17.64
N GLY A 63 -14.39 -16.80 -18.75
CA GLY A 63 -15.67 -17.42 -19.11
C GLY A 63 -16.88 -16.87 -18.34
N MET A 64 -16.70 -15.85 -17.52
CA MET A 64 -17.77 -15.13 -16.82
C MET A 64 -17.93 -13.72 -17.39
N THR A 65 -19.17 -13.27 -17.54
CA THR A 65 -19.46 -11.88 -17.89
C THR A 65 -19.28 -11.00 -16.65
N GLN A 66 -18.42 -10.00 -16.73
CA GLN A 66 -18.07 -9.12 -15.62
C GLN A 66 -18.20 -7.65 -16.01
N THR A 67 -18.65 -6.84 -15.05
CA THR A 67 -18.67 -5.38 -15.15
C THR A 67 -17.36 -4.77 -14.63
N ALA A 68 -17.18 -3.47 -14.80
CA ALA A 68 -16.01 -2.75 -14.28
C ALA A 68 -15.77 -3.02 -12.79
N ASP A 69 -16.81 -2.89 -11.95
CA ASP A 69 -16.70 -3.09 -10.51
C ASP A 69 -16.29 -4.52 -10.14
N GLY A 70 -16.79 -5.52 -10.88
CA GLY A 70 -16.46 -6.93 -10.68
C GLY A 70 -14.98 -7.23 -10.97
N ILE A 71 -14.47 -6.75 -12.10
CA ILE A 71 -13.04 -6.89 -12.44
C ILE A 71 -12.16 -6.14 -11.45
N PHE A 72 -12.55 -4.92 -11.09
CA PHE A 72 -11.80 -4.11 -10.12
C PHE A 72 -11.69 -4.81 -8.77
N ALA A 73 -12.81 -5.36 -8.26
CA ALA A 73 -12.84 -6.12 -7.02
C ALA A 73 -11.99 -7.39 -7.10
N LEU A 74 -12.05 -8.13 -8.20
CA LEU A 74 -11.29 -9.36 -8.40
C LEU A 74 -9.79 -9.10 -8.39
N VAL A 75 -9.33 -8.08 -9.12
CA VAL A 75 -7.91 -7.68 -9.16
C VAL A 75 -7.45 -7.23 -7.77
N THR A 76 -8.24 -6.40 -7.10
CA THR A 76 -7.91 -5.89 -5.75
C THR A 76 -7.83 -7.01 -4.72
N ALA A 77 -8.79 -7.94 -4.72
CA ALA A 77 -8.79 -9.10 -3.84
C ALA A 77 -7.59 -10.03 -4.13
N SER A 78 -7.25 -10.22 -5.40
CA SER A 78 -6.09 -11.02 -5.80
C SER A 78 -4.78 -10.40 -5.33
N ALA A 79 -4.65 -9.07 -5.42
CA ALA A 79 -3.49 -8.34 -4.88
C ALA A 79 -3.38 -8.52 -3.35
N ALA A 80 -4.51 -8.39 -2.62
CA ALA A 80 -4.53 -8.61 -1.18
C ALA A 80 -4.14 -10.06 -0.81
N LEU A 81 -4.61 -11.05 -1.57
CA LEU A 81 -4.24 -12.45 -1.39
C LEU A 81 -2.73 -12.68 -1.60
N LEU A 82 -2.15 -12.09 -2.64
CA LEU A 82 -0.70 -12.16 -2.87
C LEU A 82 0.08 -11.56 -1.71
N VAL A 83 -0.34 -10.39 -1.20
CA VAL A 83 0.26 -9.78 -0.02
C VAL A 83 0.13 -10.71 1.19
N ALA A 84 -1.03 -11.31 1.42
CA ALA A 84 -1.25 -12.24 2.54
C ALA A 84 -0.32 -13.46 2.49
N ILE A 85 -0.02 -13.98 1.29
CA ILE A 85 0.87 -15.14 1.11
C ILE A 85 2.35 -14.75 1.27
N ILE A 86 2.77 -13.60 0.72
CA ILE A 86 4.18 -13.20 0.67
C ILE A 86 4.64 -12.55 1.98
N SER A 87 3.77 -11.78 2.65
CA SER A 87 4.12 -11.00 3.84
C SER A 87 4.73 -11.81 4.99
N PRO A 88 4.28 -13.03 5.32
CA PRO A 88 4.91 -13.82 6.37
C PRO A 88 6.40 -14.10 6.13
N GLY A 89 6.77 -14.42 4.87
CA GLY A 89 8.16 -14.68 4.50
C GLY A 89 9.04 -13.44 4.63
N LEU A 90 8.54 -12.28 4.18
CA LEU A 90 9.24 -11.00 4.33
C LEU A 90 9.32 -10.56 5.79
N GLY A 91 8.26 -10.79 6.57
CA GLY A 91 8.19 -10.47 8.00
C GLY A 91 9.26 -11.23 8.80
N VAL A 92 9.41 -12.54 8.57
CA VAL A 92 10.46 -13.34 9.23
C VAL A 92 11.88 -12.83 8.93
N ILE A 93 12.12 -12.28 7.73
CA ILE A 93 13.42 -11.70 7.38
C ILE A 93 13.61 -10.34 8.07
N ALA A 94 12.58 -9.49 8.06
CA ALA A 94 12.61 -8.19 8.72
C ALA A 94 12.82 -8.31 10.25
N ASP A 95 12.21 -9.31 10.89
CA ASP A 95 12.36 -9.55 12.33
C ASP A 95 13.77 -9.99 12.73
N ARG A 96 14.58 -10.47 11.79
CA ARG A 96 15.94 -10.95 12.05
C ARG A 96 17.04 -9.96 11.70
N ILE A 97 16.69 -8.81 11.11
CA ILE A 97 17.65 -7.74 10.81
C ILE A 97 17.61 -6.75 11.99
N PRO A 98 18.67 -6.65 12.80
CA PRO A 98 18.78 -5.68 13.90
C PRO A 98 18.94 -4.24 13.42
#